data_AF-A0A8S2B507-F1
#
_entry.id   AF-A0A8S2B507-F1
#
_cell.length_a   1.000
_cell.length_b   1.000
_cell.length_c   1.000
_cell.angle_alpha   90.00
_cell.angle_beta   90.00
_cell.angle_gamma   90.00
#
_symmetry.space_group_name_H-M   'P 1'
#
loop_
_entity.id
_entity.type
_entity.pdbx_description
1 polymer ?
#
loop_
_entity_poly.entity_id
_entity_poly.type
_entity_poly.pdbx_seq_one_letter_code
_entity_poly.pdbx_strand_id
1 'polypeptide(L)'
;MSLSLTLLLFILVSTFSVTSTLRNLSPAAENKGVWCIANNKATDEQLQANIDWCCSYEGGFRDCTPINPGGVCYEPNTLRDHASYVMNLYYQNLGSTKAQCTFNGVWCIANDKGTDKQLQANIDWVCSDEGGFRDCGAIKTGGPCFEPNTVRDHASFAMNLYYQNLGATKAQCNFHNTGIEVYTDPSHGSCVFVSY
;
A
#
# COMPACT_ATOMS: atom_id res chain seq x y z
N MET A 1 -55.15 -37.64 -52.96
CA MET A 1 -55.83 -36.87 -51.88
C MET A 1 -55.22 -37.32 -50.57
N SER A 2 -54.52 -36.54 -49.75
CA SER A 2 -54.05 -35.16 -49.76
C SER A 2 -53.09 -35.01 -48.57
N LEU A 3 -52.03 -34.21 -48.74
CA LEU A 3 -51.01 -33.78 -47.78
C LEU A 3 -51.57 -33.09 -46.50
N SER A 4 -50.64 -32.81 -45.56
CA SER A 4 -50.62 -31.73 -44.54
C SER A 4 -50.75 -32.25 -43.09
N LEU A 5 -50.01 -31.80 -42.05
CA LEU A 5 -49.08 -30.69 -41.90
C LEU A 5 -48.19 -30.93 -40.66
N THR A 6 -46.92 -30.57 -40.76
CA THR A 6 -45.91 -30.44 -39.71
C THR A 6 -46.37 -29.60 -38.50
N LEU A 7 -46.08 -30.06 -37.27
CA LEU A 7 -45.83 -29.15 -36.15
C LEU A 7 -44.64 -29.63 -35.31
N LEU A 8 -43.48 -29.11 -35.68
CA LEU A 8 -42.24 -29.17 -34.93
C LEU A 8 -42.40 -28.38 -33.62
N LEU A 9 -42.34 -29.05 -32.46
CA LEU A 9 -42.09 -28.38 -31.19
C LEU A 9 -40.60 -28.45 -30.88
N PHE A 10 -39.85 -27.55 -31.51
CA PHE A 10 -38.50 -27.15 -31.09
C PHE A 10 -38.66 -26.09 -30.00
N ILE A 11 -38.45 -26.42 -28.73
CA ILE A 11 -38.15 -25.43 -27.69
C ILE A 11 -36.97 -25.94 -26.84
N LEU A 12 -35.79 -25.57 -27.33
CA LEU A 12 -34.61 -25.09 -26.60
C LEU A 12 -34.32 -25.76 -25.24
N VAL A 13 -33.51 -26.82 -25.27
CA VAL A 13 -32.57 -27.06 -24.18
C VAL A 13 -31.63 -25.87 -24.19
N SER A 14 -31.88 -24.88 -23.33
CA SER A 14 -30.97 -23.76 -23.11
C SER A 14 -29.69 -24.31 -22.52
N THR A 15 -28.74 -24.62 -23.42
CA THR A 15 -27.34 -24.75 -23.08
C THR A 15 -26.93 -23.43 -22.44
N PHE A 16 -26.92 -23.38 -21.11
CA PHE A 16 -26.13 -22.40 -20.40
C PHE A 16 -24.67 -22.71 -20.74
N SER A 17 -24.20 -22.17 -21.86
CA SER A 17 -22.79 -21.90 -22.03
C SER A 17 -22.45 -20.92 -20.93
N VAL A 18 -21.88 -21.44 -19.85
CA VAL A 18 -21.08 -20.62 -18.94
C VAL A 18 -19.91 -20.17 -19.80
N THR A 19 -20.08 -19.07 -20.53
CA THR A 19 -18.96 -18.36 -21.10
C THR A 19 -18.22 -17.81 -19.90
N SER A 20 -17.29 -18.61 -19.40
CA SER A 20 -16.22 -18.17 -18.52
C SER A 20 -15.59 -16.99 -19.23
N THR A 21 -15.96 -15.78 -18.84
CA THR A 21 -15.18 -14.60 -19.17
C THR A 21 -13.86 -14.80 -18.44
N LEU A 22 -12.91 -15.45 -19.12
CA LEU A 22 -11.51 -15.24 -18.86
C LEU A 22 -11.36 -13.73 -18.94
N ARG A 23 -11.30 -13.07 -17.78
CA ARG A 23 -10.71 -11.75 -17.71
C ARG A 23 -9.35 -11.94 -18.35
N ASN A 24 -9.13 -11.29 -19.48
CA ASN A 24 -7.81 -11.14 -20.07
C ASN A 24 -6.94 -10.48 -18.99
N LEU A 25 -6.28 -11.32 -18.19
CA LEU A 25 -5.10 -10.91 -17.46
C LEU A 25 -4.13 -10.57 -18.57
N SER A 26 -3.92 -9.27 -18.77
CA SER A 26 -2.82 -8.79 -19.60
C SER A 26 -1.56 -9.54 -19.18
N PRO A 27 -0.68 -9.94 -20.12
CA PRO A 27 0.62 -10.45 -19.76
C PRO A 27 1.24 -9.42 -18.81
N ALA A 28 1.63 -9.87 -17.61
CA ALA A 28 2.33 -9.04 -16.65
C ALA A 28 3.39 -8.26 -17.41
N ALA A 29 3.29 -6.93 -17.37
CA ALA A 29 4.31 -6.07 -17.93
C ALA A 29 5.65 -6.56 -17.37
N GLU A 30 6.63 -6.71 -18.26
CA GLU A 30 7.97 -7.23 -17.99
C GLU A 30 8.70 -6.34 -16.99
N ASN A 31 8.29 -6.36 -15.72
CA ASN A 31 8.94 -5.64 -14.65
C ASN A 31 9.96 -6.58 -14.04
N LYS A 32 11.18 -6.52 -14.58
CA LYS A 32 12.32 -7.30 -14.11
C LYS A 32 12.61 -6.96 -12.64
N GLY A 33 12.07 -7.75 -11.72
CA GLY A 33 12.67 -8.01 -10.39
C GLY A 33 12.16 -7.21 -9.19
N VAL A 34 11.06 -6.47 -9.27
CA VAL A 34 10.52 -5.73 -8.10
C VAL A 34 9.29 -6.44 -7.54
N TRP A 35 9.31 -6.72 -6.24
CA TRP A 35 8.24 -7.38 -5.51
C TRP A 35 7.72 -6.46 -4.41
N CYS A 36 6.40 -6.45 -4.22
CA CYS A 36 5.80 -5.72 -3.11
C CYS A 36 5.68 -6.63 -1.89
N ILE A 37 6.59 -6.46 -0.93
CA ILE A 37 6.63 -7.29 0.28
C ILE A 37 6.42 -6.42 1.52
N ALA A 38 5.86 -7.02 2.57
CA ALA A 38 5.61 -6.32 3.81
C ALA A 38 6.91 -5.80 4.45
N ASN A 39 6.84 -4.61 5.05
CA ASN A 39 7.97 -4.02 5.74
C ASN A 39 8.43 -4.91 6.90
N ASN A 40 9.74 -5.02 7.15
CA ASN A 40 10.25 -5.81 8.28
C ASN A 40 10.06 -5.12 9.64
N LYS A 41 9.67 -3.84 9.65
CA LYS A 41 9.38 -3.04 10.85
C LYS A 41 7.89 -2.84 11.11
N ALA A 42 7.00 -3.35 10.24
CA ALA A 42 5.56 -3.23 10.46
C ALA A 42 5.14 -4.04 11.69
N THR A 43 4.22 -3.49 12.49
CA THR A 43 3.63 -4.21 13.62
C THR A 43 2.62 -5.24 13.14
N ASP A 44 2.31 -6.22 13.98
CA ASP A 44 1.31 -7.24 13.68
C ASP A 44 -0.07 -6.63 13.37
N GLU A 45 -0.43 -5.53 14.04
CA GLU A 45 -1.68 -4.80 13.77
C GLU A 45 -1.68 -4.19 12.36
N GLN A 46 -0.57 -3.62 11.92
CA GLN A 46 -0.43 -3.04 10.58
C GLN A 46 -0.48 -4.13 9.50
N LEU A 47 0.23 -5.24 9.74
CA LEU A 47 0.22 -6.40 8.85
C LEU A 47 -1.18 -7.00 8.72
N GLN A 48 -1.89 -7.16 9.85
CA GLN A 48 -3.26 -7.66 9.85
C GLN A 48 -4.22 -6.69 9.15
N ALA A 49 -4.09 -5.37 9.39
CA ALA A 49 -4.90 -4.38 8.69
C ALA A 49 -4.70 -4.43 7.16
N ASN A 50 -3.45 -4.62 6.71
CA ASN A 50 -3.14 -4.78 5.29
C ASN A 50 -3.76 -6.06 4.72
N ILE A 51 -3.70 -7.18 5.44
CA ILE A 51 -4.36 -8.44 5.06
C ILE A 51 -5.87 -8.23 4.96
N ASP A 52 -6.50 -7.71 6.01
CA ASP A 52 -7.94 -7.48 6.09
C ASP A 52 -8.41 -6.57 4.96
N TRP A 53 -7.67 -5.51 4.67
CA TRP A 53 -7.98 -4.61 3.58
C TRP A 53 -7.87 -5.31 2.23
N CYS A 54 -6.75 -5.98 1.92
CA CYS A 54 -6.56 -6.71 0.66
C CYS A 54 -7.70 -7.70 0.41
N CYS A 55 -8.05 -8.47 1.45
CA CYS A 55 -9.07 -9.51 1.44
C CYS A 55 -10.52 -8.98 1.50
N SER A 56 -10.70 -7.67 1.67
CA SER A 56 -12.01 -7.03 1.70
C SER A 56 -12.60 -6.82 0.28
N TYR A 57 -13.84 -6.35 0.23
CA TYR A 57 -14.47 -5.98 -1.04
C TYR A 57 -13.83 -4.75 -1.70
N GLU A 58 -13.17 -3.90 -0.91
CA GLU A 58 -12.56 -2.63 -1.36
C GLU A 58 -11.11 -2.79 -1.82
N GLY A 59 -10.36 -3.72 -1.22
CA GLY A 59 -8.92 -3.91 -1.47
C GLY A 59 -8.55 -4.64 -2.74
N GLY A 60 -9.51 -4.87 -3.65
CA GLY A 60 -9.26 -5.38 -5.00
C GLY A 60 -8.90 -6.87 -5.10
N PHE A 61 -8.50 -7.54 -4.02
CA PHE A 61 -8.11 -8.95 -4.02
C PHE A 61 -9.02 -9.82 -3.10
N ARG A 62 -10.11 -10.32 -3.67
CA ARG A 62 -11.11 -11.07 -2.89
C ARG A 62 -10.72 -12.51 -2.52
N ASP A 63 -9.73 -13.11 -3.18
CA ASP A 63 -9.42 -14.53 -2.99
C ASP A 63 -8.23 -14.76 -2.05
N CYS A 64 -8.47 -14.61 -0.75
CA CYS A 64 -7.47 -14.91 0.27
C CYS A 64 -7.45 -16.39 0.69
N THR A 65 -8.10 -17.29 -0.06
CA THR A 65 -8.03 -18.73 0.23
C THR A 65 -6.61 -19.33 0.22
N PRO A 66 -5.63 -18.82 -0.58
CA PRO A 66 -4.28 -19.37 -0.56
C PRO A 66 -3.52 -19.19 0.78
N ILE A 67 -3.84 -18.15 1.57
CA ILE A 67 -3.18 -17.85 2.85
C ILE A 67 -3.97 -18.34 4.07
N ASN A 68 -5.15 -18.91 3.88
CA ASN A 68 -5.95 -19.48 4.96
C ASN A 68 -5.40 -20.86 5.37
N PRO A 69 -5.75 -21.39 6.56
CA PRO A 69 -5.35 -22.75 6.96
C PRO A 69 -5.66 -23.80 5.89
N GLY A 70 -4.64 -24.54 5.46
CA GLY A 70 -4.71 -25.53 4.38
C GLY A 70 -4.54 -24.96 2.96
N GLY A 71 -4.33 -23.65 2.82
CA GLY A 71 -4.02 -22.99 1.56
C GLY A 71 -2.59 -23.23 1.10
N VAL A 72 -2.37 -23.09 -0.22
CA VAL A 72 -1.06 -23.35 -0.86
C VAL A 72 0.06 -22.40 -0.44
N CYS A 73 -0.28 -21.26 0.16
CA CYS A 73 0.63 -20.23 0.65
C CYS A 73 0.39 -19.95 2.15
N TYR A 74 -0.17 -20.92 2.88
CA TYR A 74 -0.35 -20.81 4.33
C TYR A 74 0.98 -20.84 5.07
N GLU A 75 1.93 -21.66 4.62
CA GLU A 75 3.25 -21.78 5.25
C GLU A 75 4.31 -20.92 4.53
N PRO A 76 5.17 -20.19 5.28
CA PRO A 76 5.19 -20.08 6.74
C PRO A 76 4.00 -19.29 7.29
N ASN A 77 3.39 -19.80 8.36
CA ASN A 77 2.24 -19.16 9.01
C ASN A 77 2.66 -17.95 9.87
N THR A 78 2.99 -16.84 9.21
CA THR A 78 3.24 -15.54 9.86
C THR A 78 2.43 -14.43 9.19
N LEU A 79 2.04 -13.41 9.97
CA LEU A 79 1.36 -12.23 9.44
C LEU A 79 2.17 -11.53 8.36
N ARG A 80 3.49 -11.49 8.51
CA ARG A 80 4.37 -10.82 7.55
C ARG A 80 4.37 -11.54 6.20
N ASP A 81 4.39 -12.87 6.20
CA ASP A 81 4.40 -13.67 4.98
C ASP A 81 3.04 -13.64 4.29
N HIS A 82 1.93 -13.75 5.03
CA HIS A 82 0.58 -13.61 4.48
C HIS A 82 0.33 -12.21 3.92
N ALA A 83 0.72 -11.15 4.64
CA ALA A 83 0.64 -9.78 4.15
C ALA A 83 1.47 -9.60 2.88
N SER A 84 2.73 -10.06 2.86
CA SER A 84 3.59 -9.99 1.67
C SER A 84 2.96 -10.66 0.46
N TYR A 85 2.30 -11.80 0.65
CA TYR A 85 1.62 -12.51 -0.42
C TYR A 85 0.47 -11.70 -1.02
N VAL A 86 -0.50 -11.29 -0.19
CA VAL A 86 -1.70 -10.57 -0.70
C VAL A 86 -1.34 -9.18 -1.23
N MET A 87 -0.36 -8.52 -0.61
CA MET A 87 0.14 -7.24 -1.07
C MET A 87 0.84 -7.36 -2.44
N ASN A 88 1.69 -8.37 -2.61
CA ASN A 88 2.34 -8.58 -3.89
C ASN A 88 1.33 -8.89 -5.01
N LEU A 89 0.30 -9.68 -4.71
CA LEU A 89 -0.76 -9.97 -5.69
C LEU A 89 -1.55 -8.71 -6.07
N TYR A 90 -1.92 -7.88 -5.11
CA TYR A 90 -2.57 -6.60 -5.39
C TYR A 90 -1.71 -5.70 -6.28
N TYR A 91 -0.42 -5.55 -5.92
CA TYR A 91 0.57 -4.81 -6.70
C TYR A 91 0.65 -5.31 -8.15
N GLN A 92 0.75 -6.63 -8.35
CA GLN A 92 0.82 -7.23 -9.68
C GLN A 92 -0.46 -6.99 -10.49
N ASN A 93 -1.62 -7.12 -9.87
CA ASN A 93 -2.92 -7.01 -10.54
C ASN A 93 -3.26 -5.59 -11.00
N LEU A 94 -2.70 -4.56 -10.38
CA LEU A 94 -2.98 -3.17 -10.75
C LEU A 94 -1.96 -2.55 -11.70
N GLY A 95 -0.95 -3.30 -12.14
CA GLY A 95 0.04 -2.82 -13.11
C GLY A 95 1.42 -2.55 -12.50
N SER A 96 1.68 -3.05 -11.29
CA SER A 96 3.02 -3.12 -10.70
C SER A 96 3.72 -1.76 -10.56
N THR A 97 2.96 -0.71 -10.23
CA THR A 97 3.51 0.62 -9.95
C THR A 97 3.85 0.78 -8.47
N LYS A 98 4.85 1.61 -8.15
CA LYS A 98 5.26 1.87 -6.75
C LYS A 98 4.09 2.33 -5.87
N ALA A 99 3.18 3.13 -6.42
CA ALA A 99 1.98 3.61 -5.73
C ALA A 99 1.03 2.48 -5.31
N GLN A 100 1.03 1.32 -5.99
CA GLN A 100 0.19 0.18 -5.63
C GLN A 100 0.79 -0.67 -4.52
N CYS A 101 2.04 -0.43 -4.16
CA CYS A 101 2.69 -1.12 -3.05
C CYS A 101 2.51 -0.38 -1.71
N THR A 102 1.63 0.64 -1.64
CA THR A 102 1.47 1.49 -0.45
C THR A 102 0.23 1.21 0.41
N PHE A 103 -0.74 0.39 -0.04
CA PHE A 103 -1.86 -0.17 0.74
C PHE A 103 -2.66 0.83 1.61
N ASN A 104 -3.16 1.92 1.02
CA ASN A 104 -3.79 3.02 1.75
C ASN A 104 -2.88 3.61 2.84
N GLY A 105 -1.58 3.69 2.54
CA GLY A 105 -0.63 4.30 3.42
C GLY A 105 -1.11 5.66 3.87
N VAL A 106 -1.00 5.90 5.16
CA VAL A 106 -1.20 7.23 5.74
C VAL A 106 0.19 7.75 6.03
N TRP A 107 0.50 8.94 5.53
CA TRP A 107 1.78 9.58 5.83
C TRP A 107 1.54 10.81 6.67
N CYS A 108 2.49 11.13 7.54
CA CYS A 108 2.48 12.39 8.25
C CYS A 108 3.43 13.38 7.58
N ILE A 109 2.90 14.46 7.02
CA ILE A 109 3.72 15.52 6.39
C ILE A 109 3.56 16.85 7.12
N ALA A 110 4.46 17.80 6.84
CA ALA A 110 4.32 19.17 7.34
C ALA A 110 3.14 19.87 6.65
N ASN A 111 2.23 20.44 7.44
CA ASN A 111 1.07 21.17 6.94
C ASN A 111 1.40 22.64 6.64
N ASP A 112 0.54 23.32 5.89
CA ASP A 112 0.79 24.68 5.40
C ASP A 112 0.89 25.75 6.50
N LYS A 113 0.50 25.43 7.74
CA LYS A 113 0.55 26.34 8.89
C LYS A 113 1.90 26.33 9.61
N GLY A 114 2.72 25.30 9.40
CA GLY A 114 4.05 25.21 10.00
C GLY A 114 5.00 26.25 9.43
N THR A 115 5.56 27.10 10.30
CA THR A 115 6.65 28.03 9.94
C THR A 115 7.98 27.27 9.86
N ASP A 116 8.93 27.74 9.06
CA ASP A 116 10.26 27.14 8.95
C ASP A 116 10.94 26.97 10.31
N LYS A 117 10.75 27.93 11.23
CA LYS A 117 11.26 27.82 12.60
C LYS A 117 10.66 26.63 13.37
N GLN A 118 9.35 26.41 13.27
CA GLN A 118 8.68 25.28 13.93
C GLN A 118 9.07 23.96 13.26
N LEU A 119 9.12 23.94 11.93
CA LEU A 119 9.48 22.74 11.18
C LEU A 119 10.95 22.35 11.41
N GLN A 120 11.85 23.33 11.52
CA GLN A 120 13.24 23.06 11.91
C GLN A 120 13.32 22.51 13.34
N ALA A 121 12.53 23.05 14.28
CA ALA A 121 12.46 22.50 15.63
C ALA A 121 11.93 21.06 15.65
N ASN A 122 10.97 20.72 14.77
CA ASN A 122 10.52 19.33 14.60
C ASN A 122 11.66 18.44 14.08
N ILE A 123 12.41 18.87 13.07
CA ILE A 123 13.57 18.13 12.55
C ILE A 123 14.59 17.92 13.67
N ASP A 124 15.00 18.98 14.35
CA ASP A 124 16.02 18.95 15.39
C ASP A 124 15.61 18.01 16.52
N TRP A 125 14.32 18.04 16.92
CA TRP A 125 13.79 17.16 17.94
C TRP A 125 13.71 15.70 17.48
N VAL A 126 13.10 15.42 16.32
CA VAL A 126 12.98 14.05 15.78
C VAL A 126 14.35 13.40 15.66
N CYS A 127 15.31 14.13 15.09
CA CYS A 127 16.68 13.66 14.82
C CYS A 127 17.59 13.66 16.05
N SER A 128 17.09 14.06 17.23
CA SER A 128 17.84 14.02 18.48
C SER A 128 17.70 12.67 19.19
N ASP A 129 18.51 12.46 20.23
CA ASP A 129 18.40 11.31 21.11
C ASP A 129 17.05 11.27 21.85
N GLU A 130 16.45 12.43 22.12
CA GLU A 130 15.21 12.57 22.87
C GLU A 130 13.97 12.24 22.03
N GLY A 131 14.00 12.54 20.73
CA GLY A 131 12.90 12.26 19.79
C GLY A 131 12.75 10.78 19.44
N GLY A 132 13.71 9.93 19.86
CA GLY A 132 13.66 8.49 19.68
C GLY A 132 14.01 7.99 18.27
N PHE A 133 14.27 8.88 17.30
CA PHE A 133 14.58 8.51 15.93
C PHE A 133 15.88 9.17 15.38
N ARG A 134 16.99 8.43 15.40
CA ARG A 134 18.31 8.97 15.02
C ARG A 134 18.64 8.96 13.52
N ASP A 135 17.88 8.27 12.68
CA ASP A 135 18.26 8.04 11.28
C ASP A 135 17.74 9.13 10.32
N CYS A 136 18.23 10.35 10.50
CA CYS A 136 17.93 11.47 9.60
C CYS A 136 18.94 11.61 8.45
N GLY A 137 19.70 10.56 8.13
CA GLY A 137 20.71 10.60 7.07
C GLY A 137 20.12 10.92 5.69
N ALA A 138 18.87 10.51 5.44
CA ALA A 138 18.22 10.68 4.15
C ALA A 138 17.95 12.15 3.75
N ILE A 139 17.80 13.05 4.73
CA ILE A 139 17.52 14.49 4.50
C ILE A 139 18.79 15.35 4.59
N LYS A 140 19.96 14.76 4.89
CA LYS A 140 21.24 15.49 4.88
C LYS A 140 21.78 15.59 3.46
N THR A 141 22.72 16.51 3.25
CA THR A 141 23.37 16.71 1.94
C THR A 141 23.88 15.39 1.37
N GLY A 142 23.49 15.09 0.12
CA GLY A 142 23.81 13.85 -0.57
C GLY A 142 22.86 12.67 -0.27
N GLY A 143 21.89 12.84 0.62
CA GLY A 143 20.85 11.85 0.91
C GLY A 143 19.74 11.81 -0.14
N PRO A 144 19.00 10.68 -0.24
CA PRO A 144 17.94 10.48 -1.23
C PRO A 144 16.74 11.43 -1.11
N CYS A 145 16.57 12.08 0.04
CA CYS A 145 15.50 13.03 0.37
C CYS A 145 16.03 14.43 0.67
N PHE A 146 17.25 14.75 0.22
CA PHE A 146 17.77 16.11 0.34
C PHE A 146 17.07 17.08 -0.61
N GLU A 147 16.72 16.63 -1.82
CA GLU A 147 16.03 17.46 -2.81
C GLU A 147 14.54 17.17 -2.83
N PRO A 148 13.67 18.21 -2.85
CA PRO A 148 14.03 19.64 -2.83
C PRO A 148 14.59 20.09 -1.47
N ASN A 149 15.64 20.91 -1.50
CA ASN A 149 16.32 21.40 -0.31
C ASN A 149 15.51 22.52 0.40
N THR A 150 14.41 22.15 1.03
CA THR A 150 13.60 23.04 1.86
C THR A 150 13.36 22.43 3.24
N VAL A 151 13.20 23.31 4.25
CA VAL A 151 12.89 22.89 5.63
C VAL A 151 11.58 22.09 5.67
N ARG A 152 10.60 22.45 4.83
CA ARG A 152 9.30 21.77 4.79
C ARG A 152 9.39 20.34 4.28
N ASP A 153 10.18 20.10 3.24
CA ASP A 153 10.35 18.76 2.66
C ASP A 153 11.15 17.86 3.61
N HIS A 154 12.22 18.39 4.20
CA HIS A 154 13.01 17.67 5.22
C HIS A 154 12.18 17.37 6.47
N ALA A 155 11.37 18.33 6.93
CA ALA A 155 10.48 18.12 8.07
C ALA A 155 9.40 17.08 7.75
N SER A 156 8.78 17.15 6.57
CA SER A 156 7.77 16.17 6.16
C SER A 156 8.33 14.75 6.20
N PHE A 157 9.54 14.54 5.69
CA PHE A 157 10.17 13.23 5.72
C PHE A 157 10.50 12.76 7.14
N ALA A 158 11.11 13.62 7.97
CA ALA A 158 11.45 13.30 9.35
C ALA A 158 10.20 13.02 10.21
N MET A 159 9.17 13.87 10.08
CA MET A 159 7.90 13.72 10.77
C MET A 159 7.19 12.43 10.38
N ASN A 160 7.20 12.07 9.09
CA ASN A 160 6.64 10.80 8.64
C ASN A 160 7.38 9.61 9.26
N LEU A 161 8.72 9.62 9.25
CA LEU A 161 9.49 8.53 9.86
C LEU A 161 9.18 8.38 11.35
N TYR A 162 9.12 9.48 12.09
CA TYR A 162 8.71 9.46 13.49
C TYR A 162 7.30 8.88 13.68
N TYR A 163 6.33 9.38 12.91
CA TYR A 163 4.94 8.94 12.94
C TYR A 163 4.81 7.43 12.73
N GLN A 164 5.50 6.89 11.72
CA GLN A 164 5.44 5.48 11.37
C GLN A 164 6.10 4.58 12.43
N ASN A 165 7.24 4.99 12.99
CA ASN A 165 7.95 4.18 14.00
C ASN A 165 7.21 4.11 15.35
N LEU A 166 6.27 5.02 15.60
CA LEU A 166 5.48 5.06 16.83
C LEU A 166 4.04 4.59 16.65
N GLY A 167 3.76 3.81 15.60
CA GLY A 167 2.45 3.17 15.39
C GLY A 167 1.41 4.05 14.70
N ALA A 168 1.85 5.09 13.98
CA ALA A 168 1.04 5.80 12.98
C ALA A 168 -0.33 6.31 13.48
N THR A 169 -0.41 6.82 14.72
CA THR A 169 -1.65 7.44 15.23
C THR A 169 -1.67 8.95 15.06
N LYS A 170 -2.88 9.54 14.99
CA LYS A 170 -3.11 10.99 14.89
C LYS A 170 -2.33 11.81 15.91
N ALA A 171 -2.11 11.28 17.12
CA ALA A 171 -1.36 11.99 18.16
C ALA A 171 0.11 12.20 17.77
N GLN A 172 0.76 11.19 17.19
CA GLN A 172 2.15 11.26 16.74
C GLN A 172 2.32 12.00 15.41
N CYS A 173 1.23 12.32 14.70
CA CYS A 173 1.26 13.28 13.58
C CYS A 173 0.94 14.73 14.01
N ASN A 174 0.74 15.03 15.29
CA ASN A 174 0.32 16.39 15.67
C ASN A 174 1.44 17.43 15.49
N PHE A 175 2.64 17.16 16.01
CA PHE A 175 3.78 18.09 16.00
C PHE A 175 3.41 19.54 16.33
N HIS A 176 2.73 19.76 17.47
CA HIS A 176 2.21 21.08 17.85
C HIS A 176 1.33 21.73 16.76
N ASN A 177 0.45 20.95 16.15
CA ASN A 177 -0.42 21.30 15.01
C ASN A 177 0.32 21.69 13.72
N THR A 178 1.56 21.24 13.53
CA THR A 178 2.30 21.44 12.27
C THR A 178 2.34 20.22 11.37
N GLY A 179 1.87 19.06 11.84
CA GLY A 179 1.68 17.86 11.01
C GLY A 179 0.27 17.69 10.47
N ILE A 180 0.12 16.89 9.42
CA ILE A 180 -1.15 16.44 8.85
C ILE A 180 -1.01 15.05 8.23
N GLU A 181 -2.03 14.21 8.42
CA GLU A 181 -2.17 12.92 7.77
C GLU A 181 -2.59 13.12 6.31
N VAL A 182 -1.86 12.52 5.38
CA VAL A 182 -2.19 12.47 3.95
C VAL A 182 -2.29 11.04 3.48
N TYR A 183 -3.16 10.83 2.50
CA TYR A 183 -3.46 9.51 1.91
C TYR A 183 -2.91 9.38 0.48
N THR A 184 -2.25 10.44 0.00
CA THR A 184 -1.53 10.44 -1.28
C THR A 184 -0.06 10.27 -0.96
N ASP A 185 0.59 9.29 -1.58
CA ASP A 185 2.02 9.01 -1.41
C ASP A 185 2.85 10.27 -1.73
N PRO A 186 3.52 10.87 -0.72
CA PRO A 186 4.34 12.06 -0.92
C PRO A 186 5.74 11.75 -1.49
N SER A 187 6.04 10.48 -1.79
CA SER A 187 7.32 10.07 -2.38
C SER A 187 7.58 10.71 -3.74
N HIS A 188 8.83 11.09 -4.00
CA HIS A 188 9.26 11.64 -5.29
C HIS A 188 10.72 11.29 -5.59
N GLY A 189 11.02 11.00 -6.87
CA GLY A 189 12.37 10.62 -7.29
C GLY A 189 12.93 9.46 -6.46
N SER A 190 14.12 9.67 -5.88
CA SER A 190 14.75 8.74 -4.93
C SER A 190 14.21 8.82 -3.50
N CYS A 191 13.47 9.87 -3.16
CA CYS A 191 12.92 10.05 -1.83
C CYS A 191 11.66 9.19 -1.65
N VAL A 192 11.72 8.25 -0.71
CA VAL A 192 10.65 7.27 -0.49
C VAL A 192 10.12 7.43 0.93
N PHE A 193 8.88 7.90 1.04
CA PHE A 193 8.17 7.97 2.31
C PHE A 193 7.60 6.59 2.64
N VAL A 194 8.03 6.03 3.76
CA VAL A 194 7.50 4.75 4.25
C VAL A 194 6.10 4.92 4.81
N SER A 195 5.26 3.92 4.60
CA SER A 195 4.03 3.67 5.35
C SER A 195 4.08 2.21 5.78
N TYR A 196 3.80 1.94 7.06
CA TYR A 196 3.82 0.59 7.62
C TYR A 196 2.40 0.07 7.86
#